data_AF-A0A516NYN8-F1
#
_entry.id   AF-A0A516NYN8-F1
#
_cell.length_a   1.000
_cell.length_b   1.000
_cell.length_c   1.000
_cell.angle_alpha   90.00
_cell.angle_beta   90.00
_cell.angle_gamma   90.00
#
_symmetry.space_group_name_H-M   'P 1'
#
loop_
_entity.id
_entity.type
_entity.pdbx_description
1 polymer ?
#
loop_
_entity_poly.entity_id
_entity_poly.type
_entity_poly.pdbx_seq_one_letter_code
_entity_poly.pdbx_strand_id
1 'polypeptide(L)'
;MNNFHANFLFIFLLLLSLNAVAQTNAVVAKIEVDNIEGSLKLKAIAKNAGDLNQSLNYIFVAVKKDQRKNMSSSQQENKFVLLPNETKILSEIAINIGKDDALKVYLFIKDEKTAKLVAKDSLELNPKNFNIDASYEKASSEENMQLKGLIINETKTRVGDDFYGKFYSVLMLNDLTFNFRVLVSEIPSTGKNTQLQVFANDENILTFVARPEDDYLNEAVKQTIVSLIKYEKDQQVDDKGFIY
;
A
#
# COMPACT_ATOMS: atom_id res chain seq x y z
N MET A 1 -3.65 56.13 33.72
CA MET A 1 -3.07 54.77 33.56
C MET A 1 -3.89 53.83 32.65
N ASN A 2 -5.11 54.18 32.21
CA ASN A 2 -5.94 53.25 31.42
C ASN A 2 -5.56 53.12 29.93
N ASN A 3 -4.94 54.14 29.34
CA ASN A 3 -4.58 54.12 27.91
C ASN A 3 -3.31 53.29 27.61
N PHE A 4 -2.48 53.04 28.62
CA PHE A 4 -1.25 52.26 28.45
C PHE A 4 -1.55 50.76 28.32
N HIS A 5 -2.47 50.25 29.14
CA HIS A 5 -2.92 48.85 29.05
C HIS A 5 -3.72 48.59 27.76
N ALA A 6 -4.53 49.56 27.31
CA ALA A 6 -5.26 49.46 26.04
C ALA A 6 -4.30 49.37 24.84
N ASN A 7 -3.25 50.20 24.80
CA ASN A 7 -2.24 50.15 23.75
C ASN A 7 -1.40 48.86 23.79
N PHE A 8 -1.11 48.32 24.98
CA PHE A 8 -0.40 47.06 25.13
C PHE A 8 -1.25 45.87 24.63
N LEU A 9 -2.55 45.87 24.92
CA LEU A 9 -3.49 44.86 24.41
C LEU A 9 -3.62 44.92 22.88
N PHE A 10 -3.57 46.12 22.31
CA PHE A 10 -3.66 46.31 20.85
C PHE A 10 -2.40 45.83 20.11
N ILE A 11 -1.22 46.05 20.69
CA ILE A 11 0.05 45.51 20.17
C ILE A 11 0.09 43.98 20.28
N PHE A 12 -0.45 43.42 21.37
CA PHE A 12 -0.56 41.97 21.55
C PHE A 12 -1.52 41.33 20.52
N LEU A 13 -2.61 42.00 20.16
CA LEU A 13 -3.53 41.55 19.10
C LEU A 13 -2.90 41.63 17.70
N LEU A 14 -2.04 42.61 17.44
CA LEU A 14 -1.34 42.76 16.16
C LEU A 14 -0.31 41.64 15.91
N LEU A 15 0.29 41.08 16.97
CA LEU A 15 1.24 39.97 16.90
C LEU A 15 0.58 38.60 16.67
N LEU A 16 -0.74 38.48 16.85
CA LEU A 16 -1.51 37.26 16.59
C LEU A 16 -1.87 37.05 15.10
N SER A 17 -1.52 38.00 14.23
CA SER A 17 -1.81 37.93 12.79
C SER A 17 -0.71 37.27 11.93
N LEU A 18 0.29 36.63 12.56
CA LEU A 18 1.37 35.94 11.86
C LEU A 18 0.87 34.66 11.16
N ASN A 19 0.49 34.86 9.90
CA ASN A 19 0.48 33.95 8.75
C ASN A 19 0.46 32.45 9.06
N ALA A 20 -0.74 31.85 9.03
CA ALA A 20 -0.88 30.44 8.71
C ALA A 20 -0.57 30.25 7.21
N VAL A 21 0.69 29.96 6.87
CA VAL A 21 1.01 29.45 5.53
C VAL A 21 0.49 28.02 5.49
N ALA A 22 -0.63 27.81 4.81
CA ALA A 22 -1.05 26.46 4.45
C ALA A 22 0.07 25.86 3.58
N GLN A 23 0.75 24.82 4.07
CA GLN A 23 1.62 24.00 3.24
C GLN A 23 0.74 23.29 2.22
N THR A 24 0.56 23.89 1.05
CA THR A 24 0.09 23.14 -0.12
C THR A 24 1.15 22.11 -0.45
N ASN A 25 0.80 20.82 -0.44
CA ASN A 25 1.72 19.75 -0.87
C ASN A 25 2.20 20.08 -2.29
N ALA A 26 3.47 20.48 -2.41
CA ALA A 26 4.06 20.95 -3.66
C ALA A 26 4.14 19.83 -4.71
N VAL A 27 4.15 18.58 -4.28
CA VAL A 27 4.29 17.42 -5.16
C VAL A 27 2.92 16.90 -5.57
N VAL A 28 2.75 16.67 -6.87
CA VAL A 28 1.56 16.11 -7.48
C VAL A 28 1.90 14.74 -8.04
N ALA A 29 1.09 13.74 -7.71
CA ALA A 29 1.16 12.40 -8.30
C ALA A 29 0.11 12.29 -9.41
N LYS A 30 0.44 11.57 -10.49
CA LYS A 30 -0.48 11.30 -11.60
C LYS A 30 -0.22 9.92 -12.19
N ILE A 31 -1.28 9.16 -12.46
CA ILE A 31 -1.26 7.92 -13.22
C ILE A 31 -1.75 8.24 -14.63
N GLU A 32 -0.91 7.95 -15.62
CA GLU A 32 -1.29 8.03 -17.04
C GLU A 32 -1.47 6.63 -17.61
N VAL A 33 -2.42 6.49 -18.54
CA VAL A 33 -2.76 5.22 -19.17
C VAL A 33 -2.72 5.39 -20.68
N ASP A 34 -1.84 4.63 -21.31
CA ASP A 34 -1.80 4.50 -22.76
C ASP A 34 -2.27 3.10 -23.15
N ASN A 35 -3.05 3.00 -24.23
CA ASN A 35 -3.38 1.70 -24.83
C ASN A 35 -2.49 1.50 -26.06
N ILE A 36 -1.60 0.52 -25.98
CA ILE A 36 -0.65 0.19 -27.04
C ILE A 36 -0.83 -1.30 -27.36
N GLU A 37 -1.28 -1.62 -28.57
CA GLU A 37 -1.35 -2.99 -29.10
C GLU A 37 -2.11 -3.99 -28.20
N GLY A 38 -3.15 -3.53 -27.50
CA GLY A 38 -3.97 -4.37 -26.61
C GLY A 38 -3.39 -4.57 -25.20
N SER A 39 -2.27 -3.91 -24.88
CA SER A 39 -1.71 -3.80 -23.53
C SER A 39 -1.94 -2.40 -22.98
N LEU A 40 -2.40 -2.30 -21.73
CA LEU A 40 -2.47 -1.03 -21.01
C LEU A 40 -1.11 -0.73 -20.41
N LYS A 41 -0.50 0.37 -20.86
CA LYS A 41 0.74 0.90 -20.32
C LYS A 41 0.40 1.97 -19.28
N LEU A 42 0.62 1.64 -18.02
CA LEU A 42 0.38 2.49 -16.87
C LEU A 42 1.69 3.21 -16.52
N LYS A 43 1.67 4.54 -16.45
CA LYS A 43 2.84 5.37 -16.11
C LYS A 43 2.58 6.08 -14.79
N ALA A 44 3.51 5.93 -13.84
CA ALA A 44 3.54 6.72 -12.62
C ALA A 44 4.33 8.01 -12.87
N ILE A 45 3.70 9.16 -12.63
CA ILE A 45 4.28 10.48 -12.88
C ILE A 45 4.24 11.30 -11.59
N ALA A 46 5.33 11.99 -11.30
CA ALA A 46 5.41 12.98 -10.24
C ALA A 46 5.76 14.35 -10.80
N LYS A 47 5.12 15.40 -10.31
CA LYS A 47 5.47 16.78 -10.60
C LYS A 47 5.74 17.54 -9.31
N ASN A 48 6.85 18.25 -9.21
CA ASN A 48 7.09 19.21 -8.15
C ASN A 48 6.64 20.58 -8.63
N ALA A 49 5.56 21.10 -8.07
CA ALA A 49 5.06 22.45 -8.33
C ALA A 49 5.63 23.50 -7.36
N GLY A 50 6.56 23.11 -6.48
CA GLY A 50 7.25 24.01 -5.56
C GLY A 50 8.65 24.39 -6.03
N ASP A 51 9.30 25.22 -5.21
CA ASP A 51 10.59 25.85 -5.52
C ASP A 51 11.80 25.14 -4.87
N LEU A 52 11.58 24.06 -4.13
CA LEU A 52 12.63 23.31 -3.43
C LEU A 52 12.77 21.88 -3.96
N ASN A 53 14.00 21.37 -4.00
CA ASN A 53 14.28 19.95 -4.28
C ASN A 53 13.63 19.07 -3.22
N GLN A 54 13.06 17.94 -3.65
CA GLN A 54 12.44 16.95 -2.76
C GLN A 54 13.10 15.58 -2.94
N SER A 55 13.51 14.96 -1.83
CA SER A 55 13.98 13.57 -1.78
C SER A 55 12.82 12.68 -1.36
N LEU A 56 12.39 11.80 -2.24
CA LEU A 56 11.13 11.07 -2.13
C LEU A 56 11.33 9.59 -2.44
N ASN A 57 10.37 8.77 -2.03
CA ASN A 57 10.19 7.41 -2.51
C ASN A 57 8.78 7.22 -3.03
N TYR A 58 8.59 6.32 -3.99
CA TYR A 58 7.28 5.98 -4.50
C TYR A 58 6.98 4.49 -4.37
N ILE A 59 5.69 4.17 -4.31
CA ILE A 59 5.13 2.83 -4.44
C ILE A 59 4.05 2.92 -5.52
N PHE A 60 4.23 2.19 -6.61
CA PHE A 60 3.29 2.10 -7.73
C PHE A 60 2.80 0.66 -7.87
N VAL A 61 1.50 0.45 -7.67
CA VAL A 61 0.89 -0.88 -7.56
C VAL A 61 -0.28 -0.99 -8.51
N ALA A 62 -0.36 -2.07 -9.26
CA ALA A 62 -1.49 -2.42 -10.09
C ALA A 62 -1.99 -3.82 -9.69
N VAL A 63 -3.28 -3.92 -9.38
CA VAL A 63 -3.96 -5.16 -8.98
C VAL A 63 -5.05 -5.47 -10.00
N LYS A 64 -4.89 -6.58 -10.72
CA LYS A 64 -5.87 -7.08 -11.67
C LYS A 64 -6.61 -8.28 -11.10
N LYS A 65 -7.92 -8.30 -11.27
CA LYS A 65 -8.81 -9.43 -10.99
C LYS A 65 -9.46 -9.89 -12.29
N ASP A 66 -9.26 -11.14 -12.65
CA ASP A 66 -9.90 -11.73 -13.83
C ASP A 66 -11.32 -12.24 -13.54
N GLN A 67 -12.05 -12.63 -14.59
CA GLN A 67 -13.40 -13.21 -14.47
C GLN A 67 -13.47 -14.50 -13.65
N ARG A 68 -12.34 -15.23 -13.54
CA ARG A 68 -12.22 -16.47 -12.77
C ARG A 68 -11.88 -16.21 -11.30
N LYS A 69 -11.91 -14.94 -10.88
CA LYS A 69 -11.53 -14.44 -9.54
C LYS A 69 -10.04 -14.60 -9.22
N ASN A 70 -9.19 -14.91 -10.20
CA ASN A 70 -7.75 -14.89 -9.98
C ASN A 70 -7.29 -13.44 -9.85
N MET A 71 -6.45 -13.19 -8.85
CA MET A 71 -5.82 -11.90 -8.64
C MET A 71 -4.35 -11.97 -9.08
N SER A 72 -3.90 -10.95 -9.77
CA SER A 72 -2.49 -10.75 -10.12
C SER A 72 -2.11 -9.32 -9.76
N SER A 73 -0.91 -9.15 -9.21
CA SER A 73 -0.43 -7.84 -8.79
C SER A 73 0.93 -7.54 -9.40
N SER A 74 1.20 -6.26 -9.66
CA SER A 74 2.51 -5.76 -10.05
C SER A 74 2.81 -4.53 -9.22
N GLN A 75 3.95 -4.53 -8.52
CA GLN A 75 4.39 -3.43 -7.67
C GLN A 75 5.79 -3.00 -8.10
N GLN A 76 6.02 -1.69 -8.12
CA GLN A 76 7.31 -1.07 -8.34
C GLN A 76 7.52 0.03 -7.30
N GLU A 77 8.72 0.11 -6.77
CA GLU A 77 9.10 1.12 -5.80
C GLU A 77 10.54 1.52 -5.98
N ASN A 78 10.84 2.79 -5.74
CA ASN A 78 12.20 3.29 -5.73
C ASN A 78 12.28 4.65 -5.04
N LYS A 79 13.51 5.05 -4.70
CA LYS A 79 13.86 6.40 -4.27
C LYS A 79 14.16 7.28 -5.47
N PHE A 80 13.84 8.55 -5.37
CA PHE A 80 14.11 9.53 -6.42
C PHE A 80 14.22 10.94 -5.84
N VAL A 81 14.89 11.81 -6.59
CA VAL A 81 14.93 13.25 -6.32
C VAL A 81 14.07 13.95 -7.36
N LEU A 82 13.26 14.91 -6.90
CA LEU A 82 12.38 15.72 -7.74
C LEU A 82 12.75 17.21 -7.59
N LEU A 83 13.30 17.78 -8.65
CA LEU A 83 13.74 19.17 -8.71
C LEU A 83 12.54 20.13 -8.84
N PRO A 84 12.70 21.43 -8.51
CA PRO A 84 11.69 22.46 -8.68
C PRO A 84 11.11 22.48 -10.09
N ASN A 85 9.79 22.55 -10.21
CA ASN A 85 9.06 22.53 -11.49
C ASN A 85 9.30 21.30 -12.38
N GLU A 86 10.01 20.28 -11.88
CA GLU A 86 10.30 19.06 -12.63
C GLU A 86 9.05 18.16 -12.68
N THR A 87 8.84 17.55 -13.85
CA THR A 87 7.92 16.42 -14.01
C THR A 87 8.73 15.20 -14.41
N LYS A 88 8.59 14.11 -13.67
CA LYS A 88 9.37 12.89 -13.83
C LYS A 88 8.44 11.69 -13.96
N ILE A 89 8.71 10.85 -14.96
CA ILE A 89 8.13 9.51 -15.03
C ILE A 89 8.94 8.65 -14.05
N LEU A 90 8.26 8.11 -13.05
CA LEU A 90 8.86 7.31 -12.01
C LEU A 90 9.02 5.87 -12.45
N SER A 91 7.97 5.30 -13.05
CA SER A 91 7.97 3.92 -13.48
C SER A 91 6.83 3.61 -14.45
N GLU A 92 6.92 2.46 -15.11
CA GLU A 92 5.95 2.01 -16.10
C GLU A 92 5.61 0.52 -15.86
N ILE A 93 4.32 0.19 -15.90
CA ILE A 93 3.80 -1.18 -15.81
C ILE A 93 2.93 -1.44 -17.04
N ALA A 94 3.22 -2.52 -17.77
CA ALA A 94 2.39 -2.98 -18.88
C ALA A 94 1.49 -4.14 -18.43
N ILE A 95 0.18 -4.02 -18.60
CA ILE A 95 -0.81 -5.02 -18.19
C ILE A 95 -1.78 -5.31 -19.32
N ASN A 96 -1.93 -6.60 -19.61
CA ASN A 96 -3.00 -7.08 -20.49
C ASN A 96 -4.30 -7.19 -19.69
N ILE A 97 -5.34 -6.49 -20.14
CA ILE A 97 -6.66 -6.46 -19.51
C ILE A 97 -7.71 -7.07 -20.44
N GLY A 98 -8.45 -8.07 -19.95
CA GLY A 98 -9.64 -8.58 -20.62
C GLY A 98 -10.83 -7.63 -20.50
N LYS A 99 -11.84 -7.79 -21.36
CA LYS A 99 -13.03 -6.91 -21.42
C LYS A 99 -13.77 -6.81 -20.07
N ASP A 100 -13.74 -7.87 -19.29
CA ASP A 100 -14.46 -8.01 -18.03
C ASP A 100 -13.52 -8.11 -16.82
N ASP A 101 -12.21 -7.96 -17.02
CA ASP A 101 -11.24 -7.91 -15.93
C ASP A 101 -11.40 -6.59 -15.17
N ALA A 102 -11.15 -6.63 -13.88
CA ALA A 102 -11.13 -5.46 -13.01
C ALA A 102 -9.69 -5.06 -12.72
N LEU A 103 -9.36 -3.77 -12.78
CA LEU A 103 -8.02 -3.26 -12.45
C LEU A 103 -8.12 -2.11 -11.45
N LYS A 104 -7.32 -2.16 -10.38
CA LYS A 104 -7.07 -1.04 -9.48
C LYS A 104 -5.59 -0.70 -9.52
N VAL A 105 -5.27 0.57 -9.67
CA VAL A 105 -3.90 1.07 -9.71
C VAL A 105 -3.77 2.16 -8.66
N TYR A 106 -2.68 2.13 -7.92
CA TYR A 106 -2.35 3.10 -6.89
C TYR A 106 -0.93 3.61 -7.09
N LEU A 107 -0.76 4.90 -6.90
CA LEU A 107 0.53 5.56 -6.81
C LEU A 107 0.59 6.29 -5.47
N PHE A 108 1.60 6.00 -4.67
CA PHE A 108 1.90 6.72 -3.45
C PHE A 108 3.29 7.30 -3.56
N ILE A 109 3.44 8.57 -3.20
CA ILE A 109 4.73 9.27 -3.10
C ILE A 109 4.88 9.70 -1.65
N LYS A 110 6.00 9.36 -1.06
CA LYS A 110 6.32 9.62 0.34
C LYS A 110 7.63 10.38 0.46
N ASP A 111 7.76 11.11 1.56
CA ASP A 111 9.04 11.70 1.97
C ASP A 111 10.03 10.58 2.26
N GLU A 112 11.24 10.66 1.71
CA GLU A 112 12.23 9.58 1.83
C GLU A 112 12.65 9.33 3.29
N LYS A 113 12.72 10.39 4.12
CA LYS A 113 13.25 10.32 5.48
C LYS A 113 12.16 10.00 6.48
N THR A 114 11.01 10.67 6.36
CA THR A 114 9.93 10.55 7.35
C THR A 114 8.88 9.50 6.96
N ALA A 115 8.98 8.91 5.76
CA ALA A 115 7.98 8.03 5.16
C ALA A 115 6.55 8.61 5.09
N LYS A 116 6.40 9.92 5.31
CA LYS A 116 5.10 10.61 5.35
C LYS A 116 4.54 10.65 3.94
N LEU A 117 3.25 10.36 3.78
CA LEU A 117 2.59 10.50 2.48
C LEU A 117 2.61 11.96 2.02
N VAL A 118 3.19 12.20 0.86
CA VAL A 118 3.34 13.51 0.24
C VAL A 118 2.30 13.70 -0.86
N ALA A 119 2.13 12.70 -1.72
CA ALA A 119 1.15 12.73 -2.80
C ALA A 119 0.63 11.31 -3.12
N LYS A 120 -0.56 11.22 -3.70
CA LYS A 120 -1.11 9.94 -4.17
C LYS A 120 -2.01 10.14 -5.38
N ASP A 121 -2.18 9.08 -6.14
CA ASP A 121 -3.20 8.98 -7.19
C ASP A 121 -3.71 7.54 -7.27
N SER A 122 -4.92 7.36 -7.81
CA SER A 122 -5.51 6.05 -7.99
C SER A 122 -6.39 6.00 -9.24
N LEU A 123 -6.39 4.85 -9.91
CA LEU A 123 -7.20 4.58 -11.08
C LEU A 123 -7.93 3.25 -10.91
N GLU A 124 -9.22 3.22 -11.24
CA GLU A 124 -9.98 1.98 -11.30
C GLU A 124 -10.58 1.77 -12.70
N LEU A 125 -10.45 0.55 -13.22
CA LEU A 125 -11.14 0.09 -14.43
C LEU A 125 -12.06 -1.09 -14.07
N ASN A 126 -13.29 -1.05 -14.59
CA ASN A 126 -14.35 -2.02 -14.28
C ASN A 126 -14.56 -2.27 -12.77
N PRO A 127 -14.78 -1.22 -11.95
CA PRO A 127 -14.84 -1.34 -10.49
C PRO A 127 -15.98 -2.23 -9.98
N LYS A 128 -17.04 -2.39 -10.77
CA LYS A 128 -18.17 -3.30 -10.47
C LYS A 128 -17.73 -4.76 -10.37
N ASN A 129 -16.67 -5.16 -11.08
CA ASN A 129 -16.18 -6.53 -11.09
C ASN A 129 -15.23 -6.83 -9.91
N PHE A 130 -14.86 -5.82 -9.11
CA PHE A 130 -14.26 -6.05 -7.79
C PHE A 130 -15.30 -6.50 -6.76
N ASN A 131 -16.53 -5.98 -6.86
CA ASN A 131 -17.60 -6.17 -5.88
C ASN A 131 -18.64 -7.16 -6.38
N ILE A 132 -18.40 -8.45 -6.17
CA ILE A 132 -19.49 -9.41 -5.94
C ILE A 132 -19.23 -9.98 -4.55
N ASP A 133 -20.12 -9.59 -3.63
CA ASP A 133 -20.28 -9.98 -2.22
C ASP A 133 -19.36 -9.36 -1.17
N ALA A 134 -19.55 -8.07 -0.86
CA ALA A 134 -19.55 -7.55 0.52
C ALA A 134 -19.98 -6.06 0.52
N SER A 135 -21.08 -5.78 1.22
CA SER A 135 -21.48 -4.44 1.63
C SER A 135 -20.43 -3.82 2.55
N TYR A 136 -19.72 -2.79 2.10
CA TYR A 136 -18.95 -1.91 2.99
C TYR A 136 -19.51 -0.50 2.92
N GLU A 137 -19.97 -0.05 4.09
CA GLU A 137 -20.35 1.31 4.37
C GLU A 137 -19.17 2.26 4.08
N LYS A 138 -19.50 3.45 3.55
CA LYS A 138 -18.56 4.55 3.36
C LYS A 138 -17.99 4.99 4.71
N ALA A 139 -16.77 4.56 5.03
CA ALA A 139 -15.97 5.20 6.08
C ALA A 139 -15.19 6.37 5.46
N SER A 140 -15.62 7.57 5.82
CA SER A 140 -14.96 8.85 5.53
C SER A 140 -13.90 9.11 6.59
N SER A 141 -12.61 9.03 6.23
CA SER A 141 -11.51 9.76 6.89
C SER A 141 -10.20 9.52 6.11
N GLU A 142 -9.70 10.58 5.48
CA GLU A 142 -8.71 10.53 4.40
C GLU A 142 -7.24 10.49 4.85
N GLU A 143 -6.96 10.43 6.17
CA GLU A 143 -5.61 10.50 6.74
C GLU A 143 -5.01 9.18 7.23
N ASN A 144 -5.75 8.06 7.16
CA ASN A 144 -5.25 6.74 7.62
C ASN A 144 -5.45 5.61 6.59
N MET A 145 -5.27 5.92 5.31
CA MET A 145 -5.20 4.92 4.25
C MET A 145 -3.77 4.37 4.11
N GLN A 146 -3.22 3.86 5.20
CA GLN A 146 -2.22 2.79 5.12
C GLN A 146 -2.91 1.60 4.42
N LEU A 147 -2.17 0.72 3.75
CA LEU A 147 -2.71 -0.47 3.07
C LEU A 147 -3.24 -1.49 4.12
N LYS A 148 -4.22 -1.10 4.92
CA LYS A 148 -4.85 -1.92 5.94
C LYS A 148 -5.47 -3.14 5.25
N GLY A 149 -5.01 -4.32 5.63
CA GLY A 149 -5.65 -5.58 5.29
C GLY A 149 -5.48 -6.05 3.84
N LEU A 150 -4.48 -5.58 3.10
CA LEU A 150 -4.23 -6.12 1.76
C LEU A 150 -3.55 -7.50 1.86
N ILE A 151 -4.37 -8.55 1.85
CA ILE A 151 -3.93 -9.94 1.81
C ILE A 151 -3.96 -10.40 0.35
N ILE A 152 -2.82 -10.88 -0.16
CA ILE A 152 -2.64 -11.27 -1.57
C ILE A 152 -2.26 -12.74 -1.64
N ASN A 153 -2.96 -13.47 -2.52
CA ASN A 153 -2.66 -14.86 -2.89
C ASN A 153 -1.89 -14.90 -4.21
N GLU A 154 -0.63 -15.35 -4.19
CA GLU A 154 0.18 -15.68 -5.37
C GLU A 154 0.60 -17.16 -5.38
N THR A 155 -0.19 -18.01 -4.73
CA THR A 155 -0.03 -19.46 -4.80
C THR A 155 -0.47 -20.00 -6.16
N LYS A 156 0.10 -21.14 -6.56
CA LYS A 156 -0.11 -21.74 -7.89
C LYS A 156 -0.64 -23.16 -7.81
N THR A 157 -0.36 -23.87 -6.72
CA THR A 157 -0.79 -25.25 -6.52
C THR A 157 -2.06 -25.32 -5.68
N ARG A 158 -2.76 -26.44 -5.78
CA ARG A 158 -3.94 -26.74 -4.94
C ARG A 158 -3.59 -26.70 -3.45
N VAL A 159 -2.41 -27.17 -3.06
CA VAL A 159 -1.96 -27.17 -1.65
C VAL A 159 -1.74 -25.74 -1.16
N GLY A 160 -1.18 -24.87 -2.00
CA GLY A 160 -1.03 -23.44 -1.69
C GLY A 160 -2.39 -22.74 -1.54
N ASP A 161 -3.34 -23.05 -2.42
CA ASP A 161 -4.69 -22.49 -2.35
C ASP A 161 -5.47 -23.00 -1.12
N ASP A 162 -5.36 -24.28 -0.80
CA ASP A 162 -5.94 -24.89 0.41
C ASP A 162 -5.36 -24.24 1.69
N PHE A 163 -4.05 -24.00 1.72
CA PHE A 163 -3.38 -23.24 2.79
C PHE A 163 -3.96 -21.82 2.89
N TYR A 164 -4.00 -21.09 1.77
CA TYR A 164 -4.49 -19.71 1.73
C TYR A 164 -5.95 -19.62 2.20
N GLY A 165 -6.81 -20.54 1.76
CA GLY A 165 -8.21 -20.60 2.20
C GLY A 165 -8.36 -20.82 3.70
N LYS A 166 -7.58 -21.73 4.30
CA LYS A 166 -7.56 -21.95 5.75
C LYS A 166 -7.04 -20.73 6.50
N PHE A 167 -5.94 -20.15 6.03
CA PHE A 167 -5.36 -18.93 6.58
C PHE A 167 -6.36 -17.77 6.59
N TYR A 168 -6.97 -17.49 5.43
CA TYR A 168 -7.96 -16.43 5.29
C TYR A 168 -9.19 -16.67 6.17
N SER A 169 -9.67 -17.92 6.25
CA SER A 169 -10.78 -18.30 7.13
C SER A 169 -10.46 -18.00 8.60
N VAL A 170 -9.26 -18.32 9.07
CA VAL A 170 -8.82 -18.02 10.44
C VAL A 170 -8.78 -16.52 10.69
N LEU A 171 -8.30 -15.71 9.73
CA LEU A 171 -8.33 -14.25 9.87
C LEU A 171 -9.74 -13.71 10.02
N MET A 172 -10.67 -14.16 9.16
CA MET A 172 -12.06 -13.71 9.17
C MET A 172 -12.80 -14.15 10.44
N LEU A 173 -12.58 -15.38 10.90
CA LEU A 173 -13.24 -15.90 12.11
C LEU A 173 -12.79 -15.21 13.40
N ASN A 174 -11.60 -14.60 13.39
CA ASN A 174 -11.01 -13.94 14.55
C ASN A 174 -10.93 -12.42 14.39
N ASP A 175 -11.57 -11.85 13.35
CA ASP A 175 -11.53 -10.42 13.01
C ASP A 175 -10.10 -9.83 12.98
N LEU A 176 -9.11 -10.64 12.58
CA LEU A 176 -7.71 -10.25 12.55
C LEU A 176 -7.43 -9.40 11.31
N THR A 177 -6.97 -8.18 11.54
CA THR A 177 -6.58 -7.24 10.49
C THR A 177 -5.19 -6.72 10.77
N PHE A 178 -4.39 -6.60 9.71
CA PHE A 178 -3.02 -6.09 9.80
C PHE A 178 -2.91 -4.76 9.06
N ASN A 179 -2.13 -3.82 9.59
CA ASN A 179 -1.92 -2.51 8.98
C ASN A 179 -0.90 -2.52 7.82
N PHE A 180 -0.44 -3.70 7.41
CA PHE A 180 0.56 -3.93 6.37
C PHE A 180 0.07 -4.95 5.35
N ARG A 181 0.75 -5.02 4.19
CA ARG A 181 0.45 -5.99 3.14
C ARG A 181 0.87 -7.39 3.60
N VAL A 182 0.00 -8.38 3.44
CA VAL A 182 0.35 -9.79 3.63
C VAL A 182 0.34 -10.47 2.27
N LEU A 183 1.46 -11.04 1.84
CA LEU A 183 1.55 -11.77 0.58
C LEU A 183 1.89 -13.24 0.87
N VAL A 184 1.07 -14.15 0.36
CA VAL A 184 1.35 -15.58 0.35
C VAL A 184 1.79 -15.96 -1.05
N SER A 185 3.07 -16.28 -1.23
CA SER A 185 3.67 -16.62 -2.51
C SER A 185 4.14 -18.06 -2.55
N GLU A 186 4.07 -18.71 -3.72
CA GLU A 186 4.55 -20.07 -3.91
C GLU A 186 5.65 -20.13 -4.96
N ILE A 187 6.80 -20.67 -4.56
CA ILE A 187 7.93 -20.92 -5.47
C ILE A 187 8.15 -22.42 -5.68
N PRO A 188 8.47 -22.85 -6.92
CA PRO A 188 8.90 -24.21 -7.17
C PRO A 188 10.25 -24.46 -6.51
N SER A 189 10.39 -25.60 -5.81
CA SER A 189 11.65 -26.06 -5.24
C SER A 189 12.21 -27.21 -6.09
N THR A 190 13.49 -27.52 -5.94
CA THR A 190 14.12 -28.67 -6.61
C THR A 190 13.34 -29.96 -6.31
N GLY A 191 12.90 -30.66 -7.37
CA GLY A 191 12.04 -31.85 -7.27
C GLY A 191 10.57 -31.59 -7.60
N LYS A 192 9.65 -32.35 -7.00
CA LYS A 192 8.18 -32.16 -7.13
C LYS A 192 7.58 -31.29 -6.02
N ASN A 193 8.41 -30.76 -5.13
CA ASN A 193 7.95 -30.02 -3.95
C ASN A 193 7.93 -28.52 -4.26
N THR A 194 7.00 -27.80 -3.64
CA THR A 194 6.93 -26.34 -3.69
C THR A 194 7.12 -25.77 -2.29
N GLN A 195 7.53 -24.51 -2.21
CA GLN A 195 7.67 -23.79 -0.95
C GLN A 195 6.71 -22.61 -0.95
N LEU A 196 6.01 -22.46 0.18
CA LEU A 196 5.18 -21.31 0.47
C LEU A 196 6.01 -20.31 1.28
N GLN A 197 5.91 -19.06 0.89
CA GLN A 197 6.56 -17.92 1.52
C GLN A 197 5.50 -16.91 1.91
N VAL A 198 5.57 -16.44 3.15
CA VAL A 198 4.68 -15.39 3.66
C VAL A 198 5.51 -14.14 3.85
N PHE A 199 5.07 -13.06 3.23
CA PHE A 199 5.68 -11.75 3.33
C PHE A 199 4.78 -10.80 4.11
N ALA A 200 5.40 -10.03 5.01
CA ALA A 200 4.80 -8.83 5.57
C ALA A 200 5.47 -7.62 4.91
N ASN A 201 4.70 -6.85 4.15
CA ASN A 201 5.22 -5.92 3.14
C ASN A 201 6.18 -6.62 2.17
N ASP A 202 7.48 -6.40 2.32
CA ASP A 202 8.54 -6.92 1.47
C ASP A 202 9.53 -7.83 2.25
N GLU A 203 9.26 -8.08 3.54
CA GLU A 203 10.05 -8.98 4.37
C GLU A 203 9.45 -10.38 4.38
N ASN A 204 10.25 -11.39 4.04
CA ASN A 204 9.86 -12.78 4.19
C ASN A 204 9.93 -13.18 5.68
N ILE A 205 8.75 -13.27 6.30
CA ILE A 205 8.64 -13.58 7.73
C ILE A 205 8.57 -15.08 8.00
N LEU A 206 8.20 -15.89 7.00
CA LEU A 206 8.02 -17.31 7.15
C LEU A 206 8.12 -18.04 5.80
N THR A 207 8.90 -19.12 5.77
CA THR A 207 9.00 -20.01 4.62
C THR A 207 8.84 -21.46 5.06
N PHE A 208 8.03 -22.24 4.35
CA PHE A 208 7.81 -23.65 4.63
C PHE A 208 7.49 -24.44 3.36
N VAL A 209 7.72 -25.76 3.40
CA VAL A 209 7.39 -26.65 2.27
C VAL A 209 5.89 -26.86 2.22
N ALA A 210 5.28 -26.78 1.03
CA ALA A 210 3.87 -27.09 0.84
C ALA A 210 3.65 -28.60 1.01
N ARG A 211 2.76 -28.98 1.94
CA ARG A 211 2.38 -30.38 2.14
C ARG A 211 0.86 -30.50 2.26
N PRO A 212 0.26 -31.53 1.64
CA PRO A 212 -1.20 -31.64 1.52
C PRO A 212 -1.90 -32.11 2.80
N GLU A 213 -1.17 -32.58 3.82
CA GLU A 213 -1.78 -33.09 5.04
C GLU A 213 -2.49 -31.97 5.81
N ASP A 214 -3.77 -32.17 6.11
CA ASP A 214 -4.62 -31.15 6.75
C ASP A 214 -4.07 -30.66 8.10
N ASP A 215 -3.56 -31.57 8.94
CA ASP A 215 -2.95 -31.22 10.22
C ASP A 215 -1.71 -30.33 10.05
N TYR A 216 -0.91 -30.60 9.03
CA TYR A 216 0.25 -29.78 8.70
C TYR A 216 -0.16 -28.40 8.21
N LEU A 217 -1.18 -28.31 7.35
CA LEU A 217 -1.71 -27.02 6.89
C LEU A 217 -2.25 -26.20 8.05
N ASN A 218 -2.99 -26.81 8.98
CA ASN A 218 -3.50 -26.14 10.17
C ASN A 218 -2.37 -25.61 11.05
N GLU A 219 -1.30 -26.37 11.23
CA GLU A 219 -0.13 -25.92 11.98
C GLU A 219 0.61 -24.79 11.27
N ALA A 220 0.81 -24.89 9.96
CA ALA A 220 1.42 -23.83 9.15
C ALA A 220 0.62 -22.52 9.23
N VAL A 221 -0.72 -22.59 9.25
CA VAL A 221 -1.58 -21.42 9.45
C VAL A 221 -1.34 -20.80 10.83
N LYS A 222 -1.29 -21.59 11.90
CA LYS A 222 -0.99 -21.07 13.25
C LYS A 222 0.37 -20.37 13.29
N GLN A 223 1.40 -21.00 12.74
CA GLN A 223 2.75 -20.42 12.68
C GLN A 223 2.78 -19.11 11.88
N THR A 224 2.01 -19.04 10.80
CA THR A 224 1.86 -17.84 9.98
C THR A 224 1.25 -16.69 10.78
N ILE A 225 0.13 -16.95 11.49
CA ILE A 225 -0.53 -15.94 12.33
C ILE A 225 0.41 -15.45 13.44
N VAL A 226 1.11 -16.36 14.11
CA VAL A 226 2.08 -16.01 15.16
C VAL A 226 3.20 -15.11 14.60
N SER A 227 3.71 -15.43 13.41
CA SER A 227 4.77 -14.66 12.76
C SER A 227 4.29 -13.26 12.36
N LEU A 228 3.04 -13.13 11.88
CA LEU A 228 2.43 -11.84 11.53
C LEU A 228 2.21 -10.96 12.76
N ILE A 229 1.69 -11.53 13.86
CA ILE A 229 1.51 -10.81 15.13
C ILE A 229 2.86 -10.36 15.70
N LYS A 230 3.87 -11.22 15.61
CA LYS A 230 5.23 -10.86 16.03
C LYS A 230 5.77 -9.69 15.22
N TYR A 231 5.67 -9.76 13.89
CA TYR A 231 6.08 -8.68 12.99
C TYR A 231 5.35 -7.37 13.32
N GLU A 232 4.03 -7.42 13.53
CA GLU A 232 3.26 -6.24 13.93
C GLU A 232 3.77 -5.61 15.22
N LYS A 233 4.07 -6.45 16.23
CA LYS A 233 4.60 -5.99 17.51
C LYS A 233 5.97 -5.34 17.36
N ASP A 234 6.86 -5.92 16.57
CA ASP A 234 8.21 -5.39 16.34
C ASP A 234 8.13 -4.00 15.67
N GLN A 235 7.23 -3.81 14.71
CA GLN A 235 6.97 -2.49 14.08
C GLN A 235 6.38 -1.45 15.05
N GLN A 236 5.56 -1.86 16.04
CA GLN A 236 5.02 -0.95 17.06
C GLN A 236 6.07 -0.52 18.10
N VAL A 237 7.15 -1.29 18.27
CA VAL A 237 8.24 -0.95 19.20
C VAL A 237 9.16 0.10 18.57
N ASP A 238 9.46 -0.02 17.27
CA ASP A 238 10.28 0.96 16.55
C ASP A 238 9.61 2.35 16.47
N ASP A 239 8.28 2.42 16.36
CA ASP A 239 7.53 3.68 16.31
C ASP A 239 7.48 4.42 17.67
N LYS A 240 7.75 3.72 18.78
CA LYS A 240 7.89 4.32 20.13
C LYS A 240 9.33 4.69 20.49
N GLY A 241 10.27 4.46 19.56
CA GLY A 241 11.70 4.46 19.80
C GLY A 241 12.44 5.76 19.51
N PHE A 242 11.80 6.91 19.25
CA PHE A 242 12.53 8.18 19.08
C PHE A 242 11.75 9.38 19.61
N ILE A 243 11.89 9.63 20.93
CA ILE A 243 11.72 10.97 21.50
C ILE A 243 13.13 11.48 21.81
N TYR A 244 13.66 12.36 20.96
CA TYR A 244 14.73 13.28 21.30
C TYR A 244 14.21 14.71 21.15
#